data_AF-A0A084VS84-F1
#
_entry.id   AF-A0A084VS84-F1
#
_cell.length_a   1.000
_cell.length_b   1.000
_cell.length_c   1.000
_cell.angle_alpha   90.00
_cell.angle_beta   90.00
_cell.angle_gamma   90.00
#
_symmetry.space_group_name_H-M   'P 1'
#
loop_
_entity.id
_entity.type
_entity.pdbx_description
1 polymer ?
#
loop_
_entity_poly.entity_id
_entity_poly.type
_entity_poly.pdbx_seq_one_letter_code
_entity_poly.pdbx_strand_id
1 'polypeptide(L)'
;MSTYLRNELMPLEALQSLVPRVHVDEAETANEPPAPTKCVWCQQTLTPNDHPKLLECLHIACHACIKQKLSDLSHNSALVCPVCKMESRPEYIIENVFLSETASSSEDNPGSVESTKDQIKCSSCSDDASATSWCVECAEFICDSCVQAHQRLKITKEHTIKPKEAACSEQTGSNGLPGKNIMCEMHPQEKLSLYCETCDRLTCRDCQLVDHRDHKYKFANEIASETRSSLSALLSENQLQKGAAIERHEGDRRSAGADNGEKEGPVEGDR
;
A
#
# COMPACT_ATOMS: atom_id res chain seq x y z
N MET A 1 -33.06 34.57 23.74
CA MET A 1 -32.84 33.38 22.89
C MET A 1 -31.54 33.56 22.16
N SER A 2 -30.62 32.61 22.33
CA SER A 2 -29.45 32.26 21.50
C SER A 2 -28.20 32.09 22.36
N THR A 3 -28.07 30.91 22.95
CA THR A 3 -26.85 30.45 23.62
C THR A 3 -25.96 29.77 22.60
N TYR A 4 -24.72 30.27 22.51
CA TYR A 4 -23.59 29.71 21.80
C TYR A 4 -23.36 28.22 22.13
N LEU A 5 -23.19 27.39 21.11
CA LEU A 5 -22.41 26.14 21.20
C LEU A 5 -21.23 26.29 20.24
N ARG A 6 -20.09 26.62 20.83
CA ARG A 6 -18.78 26.64 20.19
C ARG A 6 -18.33 25.19 20.10
N ASN A 7 -18.35 24.61 18.89
CA ASN A 7 -17.69 23.33 18.62
C ASN A 7 -16.19 23.57 18.69
N GLU A 8 -15.58 23.30 19.84
CA GLU A 8 -14.13 23.26 19.96
C GLU A 8 -13.65 21.90 19.43
N LEU A 9 -13.14 21.91 18.21
CA LEU A 9 -12.36 20.82 17.65
C LEU A 9 -11.13 20.62 18.54
N MET A 10 -10.93 19.41 19.06
CA MET A 10 -9.73 19.09 19.85
C MET A 10 -8.45 19.31 19.02
N PRO A 11 -7.36 19.84 19.60
CA PRO A 11 -6.09 20.01 18.91
C PRO A 11 -5.51 18.65 18.49
N LEU A 12 -4.95 18.55 17.28
CA LEU A 12 -4.31 17.35 16.72
C LEU A 12 -3.23 16.74 17.65
N GLU A 13 -2.58 17.57 18.47
CA GLU A 13 -1.57 17.14 19.44
C GLU A 13 -2.14 16.25 20.55
N ALA A 14 -3.43 16.37 20.86
CA ALA A 14 -4.10 15.56 21.89
C ALA A 14 -4.45 14.13 21.42
N LEU A 15 -4.54 13.90 20.11
CA LEU A 15 -4.75 12.56 19.54
C LEU A 15 -3.47 11.73 19.56
N GLN A 16 -2.31 12.38 19.55
CA GLN A 16 -1.01 11.71 19.48
C GLN A 16 -0.56 11.09 20.82
N SER A 17 -1.11 11.57 21.94
CA SER A 17 -0.82 11.05 23.30
C SER A 17 -1.71 9.88 23.73
N LEU A 18 -2.79 9.61 23.00
CA LEU A 18 -3.72 8.50 23.26
C LEU A 18 -3.43 7.24 22.43
N VAL A 19 -2.39 7.26 21.60
CA VAL A 19 -1.96 6.10 20.80
C VAL A 19 -1.16 5.16 21.70
N PRO A 20 -1.65 3.94 22.02
CA PRO A 20 -0.79 2.93 22.61
C PRO A 20 0.33 2.63 21.61
N ARG A 21 1.58 2.58 22.06
CA ARG A 21 2.69 2.03 21.28
C ARG A 21 2.38 0.56 20.99
N VAL A 22 1.80 0.28 19.84
CA VAL A 22 1.74 -1.08 19.31
C VAL A 22 3.17 -1.43 18.94
N HIS A 23 3.84 -2.19 19.81
CA HIS A 23 4.92 -3.05 19.33
C HIS A 23 4.24 -4.04 18.40
N VAL A 24 4.47 -3.88 17.10
CA VAL A 24 4.29 -4.97 16.16
C VAL A 24 5.37 -5.98 16.50
N ASP A 25 5.03 -6.97 17.33
CA ASP A 25 5.87 -8.14 17.52
C ASP A 25 6.08 -8.80 16.15
N GLU A 26 7.34 -8.89 15.71
CA GLU A 26 7.75 -9.44 14.40
C GLU A 26 7.39 -10.92 14.19
N ALA A 27 6.73 -11.57 15.16
CA ALA A 27 6.42 -12.99 15.18
C ALA A 27 5.04 -13.38 14.60
N GLU A 28 4.13 -12.42 14.33
CA GLU A 28 2.75 -12.72 13.88
C GLU A 28 2.49 -12.53 12.37
N THR A 29 3.50 -12.25 11.55
CA THR A 29 3.35 -12.07 10.08
C THR A 29 3.14 -13.38 9.29
N ALA A 30 3.11 -14.54 9.97
CA ALA A 30 3.05 -15.85 9.32
C ALA A 30 1.64 -16.32 8.92
N ASN A 31 0.58 -15.54 9.16
CA ASN A 31 -0.80 -16.01 9.00
C ASN A 31 -1.73 -15.07 8.20
N GLU A 32 -1.18 -14.11 7.44
CA GLU A 32 -1.98 -13.29 6.53
C GLU A 32 -2.35 -14.10 5.26
N PRO A 33 -3.64 -14.13 4.86
CA PRO A 33 -4.02 -14.75 3.59
C PRO A 33 -3.31 -14.03 2.43
N PRO A 34 -2.86 -14.76 1.40
CA PRO A 34 -2.16 -14.15 0.28
C PRO A 34 -3.06 -13.09 -0.37
N ALA A 35 -2.45 -11.96 -0.73
CA ALA A 35 -3.14 -10.89 -1.43
C ALA A 35 -3.89 -11.44 -2.66
N PRO A 36 -5.09 -10.92 -2.98
CA PRO A 36 -5.84 -11.40 -4.13
C PRO A 36 -5.03 -11.19 -5.42
N THR A 37 -4.76 -12.26 -6.15
CA THR A 37 -4.01 -12.21 -7.42
C THR A 37 -4.85 -12.61 -8.62
N LYS A 38 -6.14 -12.92 -8.45
CA LYS A 38 -7.01 -13.38 -9.54
C LYS A 38 -7.95 -12.28 -10.01
N CYS A 39 -8.12 -12.17 -11.32
CA CYS A 39 -9.10 -11.27 -11.93
C CYS A 39 -10.53 -11.64 -11.54
N VAL A 40 -11.34 -10.68 -11.09
CA VAL A 40 -12.74 -10.93 -10.74
C VAL A 40 -13.63 -11.40 -11.90
N TRP A 41 -13.24 -11.14 -13.15
CA TRP A 41 -14.03 -11.52 -14.32
C TRP A 41 -13.54 -12.81 -15.00
N CYS A 42 -12.27 -12.87 -15.39
CA CYS A 42 -11.73 -14.05 -16.09
C CYS A 42 -11.14 -15.12 -15.16
N GLN A 43 -11.01 -14.84 -13.85
CA GLN A 43 -10.42 -15.74 -12.85
C GLN A 43 -8.96 -16.14 -13.12
N GLN A 44 -8.31 -15.54 -14.12
CA GLN A 44 -6.90 -15.71 -14.40
C GLN A 44 -6.06 -15.13 -13.27
N THR A 45 -5.01 -15.86 -12.87
CA THR A 45 -3.95 -15.34 -12.00
C THR A 45 -3.17 -14.26 -12.75
N LEU A 46 -3.13 -13.07 -12.17
CA LEU A 46 -2.60 -11.86 -12.76
C LEU A 46 -1.09 -11.78 -12.59
N THR A 47 -0.44 -11.45 -13.69
CA THR A 47 0.96 -11.06 -13.78
C THR A 47 1.05 -9.56 -14.06
N PRO A 48 2.22 -8.92 -13.90
CA PRO A 48 2.42 -7.51 -14.24
C PRO A 48 2.12 -7.17 -15.70
N ASN A 49 2.32 -8.12 -16.61
CA ASN A 49 1.99 -7.95 -18.02
C ASN A 49 0.48 -7.88 -18.30
N ASP A 50 -0.36 -8.32 -17.34
CA ASP A 50 -1.81 -8.22 -17.44
C ASP A 50 -2.34 -6.81 -17.06
N HIS A 51 -1.43 -5.90 -16.68
CA HIS A 51 -1.72 -4.53 -16.22
C HIS A 51 -2.90 -4.50 -15.22
N PRO A 52 -2.74 -5.15 -14.04
CA PRO A 52 -3.81 -5.29 -13.07
C PRO A 52 -4.26 -3.93 -12.55
N LYS A 53 -5.56 -3.77 -12.35
CA LYS A 53 -6.18 -2.55 -11.82
C LYS A 53 -7.08 -2.89 -10.63
N LEU A 54 -7.24 -1.92 -9.73
CA LEU A 54 -8.14 -1.94 -8.59
C LEU A 54 -9.43 -1.19 -8.94
N LEU A 55 -10.56 -1.84 -8.71
CA LEU A 55 -11.87 -1.20 -8.71
C LEU A 55 -12.05 -0.36 -7.43
N GLU A 56 -13.07 0.49 -7.37
CA GLU A 56 -13.39 1.28 -6.15
C GLU A 56 -13.64 0.38 -4.94
N CYS A 57 -14.16 -0.83 -5.18
CA CYS A 57 -14.35 -1.86 -4.17
C CYS A 57 -13.07 -2.62 -3.78
N LEU A 58 -11.90 -2.19 -4.25
CA LEU A 58 -10.57 -2.79 -4.06
C LEU A 58 -10.40 -4.23 -4.60
N HIS A 59 -11.39 -4.75 -5.33
CA HIS A 59 -11.22 -5.98 -6.08
C HIS A 59 -10.38 -5.76 -7.35
N ILE A 60 -9.64 -6.78 -7.76
CA ILE A 60 -8.63 -6.66 -8.81
C ILE A 60 -9.14 -7.27 -10.12
N ALA A 61 -8.82 -6.61 -11.24
CA ALA A 61 -9.11 -7.09 -12.59
C ALA A 61 -7.95 -6.80 -13.55
N CYS A 62 -7.78 -7.62 -14.60
CA CYS A 62 -6.83 -7.32 -15.68
C CYS A 62 -7.34 -6.18 -16.57
N HIS A 63 -6.40 -5.49 -17.23
CA HIS A 63 -6.71 -4.44 -18.19
C HIS A 63 -7.64 -4.93 -19.31
N ALA A 64 -7.40 -6.15 -19.83
CA ALA A 64 -8.19 -6.71 -20.93
C ALA A 64 -9.69 -6.84 -20.57
N CYS A 65 -10.00 -7.36 -19.38
CA CYS A 65 -11.39 -7.48 -18.92
C CYS A 65 -12.03 -6.10 -18.70
N ILE A 66 -11.31 -5.15 -18.10
CA ILE A 66 -11.83 -3.79 -17.91
C ILE A 66 -12.15 -3.14 -19.25
N LYS A 67 -11.21 -3.20 -20.20
CA LYS A 67 -11.39 -2.63 -21.54
C LYS A 67 -12.60 -3.23 -22.26
N GLN A 68 -12.75 -4.56 -22.21
CA GLN A 68 -13.90 -5.24 -22.80
C GLN A 68 -15.22 -4.80 -22.15
N LYS A 69 -15.26 -4.73 -20.81
CA LYS A 69 -16.48 -4.33 -20.11
C LYS A 69 -16.85 -2.88 -20.35
N LEU A 70 -15.87 -2.00 -20.51
CA LEU A 70 -16.12 -0.61 -20.89
C LEU A 70 -16.62 -0.50 -22.34
N SER A 71 -16.16 -1.36 -23.26
CA SER A 71 -16.67 -1.35 -24.65
C SER A 71 -18.09 -1.90 -24.77
N ASP A 72 -18.50 -2.80 -23.88
CA ASP A 72 -19.86 -3.37 -23.85
C ASP A 72 -20.89 -2.37 -23.28
N LEU A 73 -20.43 -1.29 -22.65
CA LEU A 73 -21.26 -0.30 -21.98
C LEU A 73 -21.45 0.96 -22.84
N SER A 74 -22.60 1.62 -22.66
CA SER A 74 -22.78 2.99 -23.14
C SER A 74 -21.77 3.93 -22.47
N HIS A 75 -21.37 5.00 -23.18
CA HIS A 75 -20.49 6.03 -22.64
C HIS A 75 -20.95 6.49 -21.24
N ASN A 76 -20.03 6.48 -20.27
CA ASN A 76 -20.20 6.88 -18.86
C ASN A 76 -20.99 5.93 -17.94
N SER A 77 -21.22 4.67 -18.32
CA SER A 77 -21.79 3.68 -17.38
C SER A 77 -20.72 3.10 -16.44
N ALA A 78 -21.07 2.89 -15.18
CA ALA A 78 -20.19 2.30 -14.18
C ALA A 78 -20.04 0.78 -14.37
N LEU A 79 -18.86 0.25 -14.05
CA LEU A 79 -18.61 -1.18 -14.00
C LEU A 79 -19.17 -1.76 -12.71
N VAL A 80 -19.91 -2.86 -12.79
CA VAL A 80 -20.38 -3.57 -11.59
C VAL A 80 -19.44 -4.73 -11.26
N CYS A 81 -18.86 -4.72 -10.07
CA CYS A 81 -18.02 -5.81 -9.60
C CYS A 81 -18.88 -7.09 -9.42
N PRO A 82 -18.49 -8.24 -10.01
CA PRO A 82 -19.29 -9.45 -9.92
C PRO A 82 -19.28 -10.08 -8.52
N VAL A 83 -18.28 -9.74 -7.69
CA VAL A 83 -18.11 -10.28 -6.33
C VAL A 83 -18.98 -9.52 -5.32
N CYS A 84 -18.79 -8.21 -5.19
CA CYS A 84 -19.47 -7.41 -4.17
C CYS A 84 -20.65 -6.57 -4.69
N LYS A 85 -20.90 -6.57 -6.01
CA LYS A 85 -21.97 -5.80 -6.68
C LYS A 85 -21.85 -4.28 -6.58
N MET A 86 -20.72 -3.77 -6.08
CA MET A 86 -20.44 -2.35 -6.04
C MET A 86 -20.15 -1.81 -7.45
N GLU A 87 -20.70 -0.64 -7.74
CA GLU A 87 -20.40 0.13 -8.95
C GLU A 87 -19.02 0.78 -8.84
N SER A 88 -18.28 0.82 -9.94
CA SER A 88 -16.96 1.43 -10.04
C SER A 88 -16.90 2.27 -11.30
N ARG A 89 -16.69 3.57 -11.13
CA ARG A 89 -16.61 4.52 -12.24
C ARG A 89 -15.23 4.44 -12.86
N PRO A 90 -15.11 4.52 -14.20
CA PRO A 90 -13.83 4.37 -14.88
C PRO A 90 -12.74 5.33 -14.38
N GLU A 91 -13.14 6.53 -13.94
CA GLU A 91 -12.23 7.58 -13.46
C GLU A 91 -11.58 7.26 -12.10
N TYR A 92 -12.16 6.35 -11.32
CA TYR A 92 -11.68 5.94 -10.00
C TYR A 92 -11.02 4.55 -10.00
N ILE A 93 -10.88 3.93 -11.18
CA ILE A 93 -10.16 2.67 -11.34
C ILE A 93 -8.67 2.97 -11.44
N ILE A 94 -7.90 2.51 -10.46
CA ILE A 94 -6.47 2.79 -10.35
C ILE A 94 -5.63 1.59 -10.72
N GLU A 95 -4.37 1.80 -11.08
CA GLU A 95 -3.43 0.71 -11.35
C GLU A 95 -3.01 0.01 -10.07
N ASN A 96 -2.94 -1.32 -10.11
CA ASN A 96 -2.44 -2.10 -8.99
C ASN A 96 -0.91 -2.19 -9.05
N VAL A 97 -0.26 -1.12 -8.59
CA VAL A 97 1.20 -1.01 -8.56
C VAL A 97 1.87 -2.10 -7.71
N PHE A 98 1.18 -2.63 -6.69
CA PHE A 98 1.70 -3.69 -5.82
C PHE A 98 1.95 -5.00 -6.56
N LEU A 99 1.07 -5.37 -7.51
CA LEU A 99 1.27 -6.56 -8.33
C LEU A 99 2.32 -6.32 -9.40
N SER A 100 2.33 -5.14 -10.01
CA SER A 100 3.31 -4.76 -11.04
C SER A 100 4.77 -4.87 -10.58
N GLU A 101 5.02 -4.71 -9.29
CA GLU A 101 6.36 -4.74 -8.69
C GLU A 101 6.92 -6.17 -8.51
N THR A 102 6.06 -7.18 -8.39
CA THR A 102 6.45 -8.57 -8.07
C THR A 102 7.12 -9.34 -9.21
N ALA A 103 6.97 -8.96 -10.49
CA ALA A 103 7.64 -9.66 -11.60
C ALA A 103 9.09 -9.23 -11.83
N SER A 104 9.52 -8.12 -11.25
CA SER A 104 10.87 -7.63 -11.48
C SER A 104 11.94 -8.35 -10.65
N SER A 105 11.53 -9.25 -9.77
CA SER A 105 12.39 -10.08 -8.92
C SER A 105 12.40 -11.55 -9.36
N SER A 106 11.81 -11.92 -10.51
CA SER A 106 11.68 -13.33 -10.92
C SER A 106 11.80 -13.62 -12.42
N GLU A 107 12.71 -12.96 -13.12
CA GLU A 107 13.20 -13.48 -14.41
C GLU A 107 14.60 -14.06 -14.26
N ASP A 108 14.69 -15.25 -13.63
CA ASP A 108 15.85 -16.13 -13.78
C ASP A 108 15.41 -17.46 -14.39
N ASN A 109 15.84 -17.62 -15.62
CA ASN A 109 15.81 -18.82 -16.46
C ASN A 109 16.44 -20.02 -15.71
N PRO A 110 15.80 -21.21 -15.62
CA PRO A 110 16.36 -22.32 -14.87
C PRO A 110 17.40 -23.04 -15.72
N GLY A 111 18.64 -22.58 -15.69
CA GLY A 111 19.64 -23.16 -16.57
C GLY A 111 21.07 -22.63 -16.49
N SER A 112 21.59 -22.22 -15.33
CA SER A 112 23.02 -22.38 -15.03
C SER A 112 23.28 -22.12 -13.56
N VAL A 113 24.01 -23.04 -12.95
CA VAL A 113 24.60 -22.91 -11.61
C VAL A 113 25.72 -21.87 -11.63
N GLU A 114 25.85 -21.16 -10.50
CA GLU A 114 26.89 -20.21 -10.07
C GLU A 114 26.68 -18.70 -10.33
N SER A 115 26.40 -17.99 -9.23
CA SER A 115 26.73 -16.57 -8.93
C SER A 115 25.96 -15.44 -9.65
N THR A 116 24.77 -15.08 -9.15
CA THR A 116 24.06 -13.84 -9.56
C THR A 116 23.39 -13.11 -8.38
N LYS A 117 24.18 -12.71 -7.35
CA LYS A 117 23.73 -11.71 -6.34
C LYS A 117 24.22 -10.28 -6.66
N ASP A 118 24.89 -10.08 -7.80
CA ASP A 118 25.80 -8.94 -8.00
C ASP A 118 25.58 -8.12 -9.27
N GLN A 119 24.37 -7.61 -9.53
CA GLN A 119 24.23 -6.61 -10.59
C GLN A 119 23.20 -5.50 -10.35
N ILE A 120 23.23 -4.91 -9.16
CA ILE A 120 22.60 -3.58 -8.97
C ILE A 120 23.55 -2.54 -9.57
N LYS A 121 23.06 -1.72 -10.50
CA LYS A 121 23.84 -0.65 -11.15
C LYS A 121 23.66 0.69 -10.44
N CYS A 122 24.67 1.55 -10.57
CA CYS A 122 24.62 2.92 -10.09
C CYS A 122 23.57 3.73 -10.88
N SER A 123 22.67 4.41 -10.17
CA SER A 123 21.65 5.28 -10.79
C SER A 123 22.15 6.70 -11.07
N SER A 124 23.32 7.07 -10.53
CA SER A 124 23.82 8.45 -10.53
C SER A 124 24.94 8.71 -11.55
N CYS A 125 25.43 7.67 -12.25
CA CYS A 125 26.45 7.82 -13.29
C CYS A 125 26.02 7.19 -14.62
N SER A 126 26.60 7.70 -15.71
CA SER A 126 26.42 7.17 -17.08
C SER A 126 27.25 5.94 -17.38
N ASP A 127 28.11 5.52 -16.46
CA ASP A 127 29.19 4.56 -16.71
C ASP A 127 28.74 3.09 -16.52
N ASP A 128 27.43 2.85 -16.34
CA ASP A 128 26.85 1.53 -16.07
C ASP A 128 27.53 0.79 -14.89
N ALA A 129 28.21 1.53 -14.02
CA ALA A 129 29.05 0.98 -12.96
C ALA A 129 28.19 0.24 -11.93
N SER A 130 28.73 -0.85 -11.38
CA SER A 130 28.07 -1.58 -10.29
C SER A 130 27.93 -0.68 -9.06
N ALA A 131 26.73 -0.65 -8.50
CA ALA A 131 26.49 0.03 -7.23
C ALA A 131 27.16 -0.73 -6.09
N THR A 132 27.79 0.02 -5.21
CA THR A 132 28.47 -0.50 -4.01
C THR A 132 27.73 -0.10 -2.74
N SER A 133 26.96 0.98 -2.82
CA SER A 133 26.34 1.62 -1.66
C SER A 133 24.93 2.11 -1.97
N TRP A 134 24.14 2.34 -0.92
CA TRP A 134 22.82 2.96 -0.95
C TRP A 134 22.86 4.27 -0.17
N CYS A 135 22.42 5.35 -0.81
CA CYS A 135 22.22 6.63 -0.14
C CYS A 135 20.77 6.72 0.36
N VAL A 136 20.57 6.87 1.68
CA VAL A 136 19.23 6.85 2.30
C VAL A 136 18.40 8.06 1.88
N GLU A 137 18.99 9.24 1.90
CA GLU A 137 18.29 10.51 1.61
C GLU A 137 18.03 10.69 0.12
N CYS A 138 18.88 10.13 -0.74
CA CYS A 138 18.64 10.13 -2.19
C CYS A 138 17.75 8.96 -2.63
N ALA A 139 17.61 7.94 -1.78
CA ALA A 139 16.98 6.66 -2.09
C ALA A 139 17.53 6.04 -3.39
N GLU A 140 18.86 6.01 -3.51
CA GLU A 140 19.54 5.63 -4.74
C GLU A 140 20.74 4.74 -4.48
N PHE A 141 20.92 3.76 -5.36
CA PHE A 141 22.11 2.91 -5.40
C PHE A 141 23.23 3.63 -6.16
N ILE A 142 24.36 3.80 -5.52
CA ILE A 142 25.50 4.57 -6.03
C ILE A 142 26.78 3.73 -5.99
N CYS A 143 27.64 3.91 -6.99
CA CYS A 143 28.98 3.34 -7.02
C CYS A 143 29.96 4.19 -6.19
N ASP A 144 31.17 3.67 -5.97
CA ASP A 144 32.18 4.34 -5.14
C ASP A 144 32.55 5.75 -5.62
N SER A 145 32.56 5.99 -6.93
CA SER A 145 32.84 7.32 -7.47
C SER A 145 31.73 8.32 -7.12
N CYS A 146 30.47 7.89 -7.16
CA CYS A 146 29.31 8.68 -6.75
C CYS A 146 29.26 8.89 -5.23
N VAL A 147 29.68 7.91 -4.42
CA VAL A 147 29.86 8.08 -2.96
C VAL A 147 30.86 9.18 -2.66
N GLN A 148 32.03 9.15 -3.32
CA GLN A 148 33.04 10.20 -3.14
C GLN A 148 32.52 11.57 -3.60
N ALA A 149 31.72 11.63 -4.68
CA ALA A 149 31.10 12.86 -5.11
C ALA A 149 30.10 13.39 -4.06
N HIS A 150 29.25 12.51 -3.50
CA HIS A 150 28.32 12.85 -2.42
C HIS A 150 29.05 13.47 -1.22
N GLN A 151 30.14 12.84 -0.78
CA GLN A 151 30.91 13.30 0.38
C GLN A 151 31.62 14.65 0.15
N ARG A 152 31.86 15.06 -1.11
CA ARG A 152 32.50 16.34 -1.44
C ARG A 152 31.51 17.49 -1.60
N LEU A 153 30.28 17.20 -1.99
CA LEU A 153 29.28 18.24 -2.28
C LEU A 153 28.65 18.74 -0.99
N LYS A 154 28.60 20.07 -0.82
CA LYS A 154 28.06 20.71 0.40
C LYS A 154 26.64 20.25 0.76
N ILE A 155 25.86 19.86 -0.24
CA ILE A 155 24.45 19.46 -0.11
C ILE A 155 24.26 18.00 0.28
N THR A 156 25.19 17.11 -0.09
CA THR A 156 25.02 15.65 0.04
C THR A 156 26.07 15.02 0.95
N LYS A 157 27.02 15.80 1.47
CA LYS A 157 28.09 15.32 2.38
C LYS A 157 27.58 14.78 3.72
N GLU A 158 26.38 15.20 4.12
CA GLU A 158 25.74 14.78 5.37
C GLU A 158 24.74 13.64 5.15
N HIS A 159 24.63 13.11 3.93
CA HIS A 159 23.77 11.96 3.64
C HIS A 159 24.33 10.67 4.25
N THR A 160 23.43 9.83 4.72
CA THR A 160 23.69 8.51 5.26
C THR A 160 23.87 7.51 4.12
N ILE A 161 25.08 6.96 4.00
CA ILE A 161 25.43 5.97 2.97
C ILE A 161 25.64 4.62 3.65
N LYS A 162 24.85 3.62 3.24
CA LYS A 162 24.94 2.23 3.72
C LYS A 162 25.56 1.32 2.64
N PRO A 163 26.33 0.28 3.00
CA PRO A 163 26.81 -0.69 2.02
C PRO A 163 25.64 -1.47 1.40
N LYS A 164 25.78 -1.89 0.13
CA LYS A 164 24.70 -2.56 -0.64
C LYS A 164 24.14 -3.78 0.09
N GLU A 165 24.99 -4.53 0.79
CA GLU A 165 24.62 -5.78 1.47
C GLU A 165 23.76 -5.50 2.71
N ALA A 166 24.04 -4.40 3.42
CA ALA A 166 23.23 -3.96 4.56
C ALA A 166 21.88 -3.41 4.09
N ALA A 167 21.84 -2.67 2.99
CA ALA A 167 20.60 -2.16 2.41
C ALA A 167 19.68 -3.28 1.91
N CYS A 168 20.21 -4.30 1.22
CA CYS A 168 19.42 -5.46 0.78
C CYS A 168 18.96 -6.35 1.95
N SER A 169 19.74 -6.43 3.04
CA SER A 169 19.36 -7.23 4.22
C SER A 169 18.28 -6.52 5.06
N GLU A 170 18.35 -5.19 5.21
CA GLU A 170 17.32 -4.39 5.88
C GLU A 170 16.01 -4.31 5.07
N GLN A 171 16.08 -4.35 3.72
CA GLN A 171 14.89 -4.42 2.85
C GLN A 171 14.10 -5.73 2.98
N THR A 172 14.67 -6.76 3.61
CA THR A 172 13.93 -8.02 3.90
C THR A 172 13.19 -7.96 5.24
N GLY A 173 13.58 -7.04 6.14
CA GLY A 173 12.95 -6.86 7.47
C GLY A 173 11.97 -5.69 7.55
N SER A 174 12.07 -4.72 6.64
CA SER A 174 11.00 -3.74 6.43
C SER A 174 10.13 -4.19 5.26
N ASN A 175 8.83 -4.41 5.48
CA ASN A 175 7.81 -4.65 4.44
C ASN A 175 7.60 -3.45 3.49
N GLY A 176 8.63 -2.63 3.25
CA GLY A 176 8.70 -1.64 2.18
C GLY A 176 9.50 -2.25 1.03
N LEU A 177 8.79 -2.59 -0.05
CA LEU A 177 9.35 -3.02 -1.33
C LEU A 177 10.53 -2.12 -1.76
N PRO A 178 11.58 -2.66 -2.41
CA PRO A 178 12.67 -1.86 -2.97
C PRO A 178 12.09 -0.86 -3.96
N GLY A 179 11.88 0.37 -3.49
CA GLY A 179 11.15 1.40 -4.20
C GLY A 179 11.75 1.67 -5.56
N LYS A 180 11.15 1.08 -6.60
CA LYS A 180 11.38 1.54 -7.95
C LYS A 180 10.87 2.97 -8.03
N ASN A 181 11.76 3.90 -8.36
CA ASN A 181 11.43 5.31 -8.54
C ASN A 181 10.26 5.44 -9.53
N ILE A 182 9.06 5.75 -9.02
CA ILE A 182 7.91 6.03 -9.87
C ILE A 182 8.20 7.36 -10.57
N MET A 183 8.27 7.33 -11.89
CA MET A 183 8.61 8.49 -12.71
C MET A 183 7.36 9.31 -13.01
N CYS A 184 7.53 10.62 -13.14
CA CYS A 184 6.43 11.50 -13.49
C CYS A 184 6.02 11.31 -14.96
N GLU A 185 4.71 11.17 -15.21
CA GLU A 185 4.16 11.03 -16.57
C GLU A 185 4.43 12.27 -17.45
N MET A 186 4.42 13.47 -16.84
CA MET A 186 4.68 14.73 -17.53
C MET A 186 6.19 15.03 -17.67
N HIS A 187 7.00 14.54 -16.73
CA HIS A 187 8.44 14.74 -16.68
C HIS A 187 9.14 13.38 -16.51
N PRO A 188 9.29 12.58 -17.59
CA PRO A 188 9.71 11.17 -17.48
C PRO A 188 11.10 10.93 -16.86
N GLN A 189 11.93 11.98 -16.77
CA GLN A 189 13.26 11.92 -16.14
C GLN A 189 13.24 12.30 -14.66
N GLU A 190 12.12 12.81 -14.15
CA GLU A 190 11.97 13.26 -12.77
C GLU A 190 11.16 12.25 -11.95
N LYS A 191 11.66 11.94 -10.75
CA LYS A 191 10.98 11.04 -9.81
C LYS A 191 9.84 11.74 -9.07
N LEU A 192 8.76 11.01 -8.82
CA LEU A 192 7.67 11.44 -7.94
C LEU A 192 8.12 11.34 -6.47
N SER A 193 8.63 12.44 -5.92
CA SER A 193 9.14 12.49 -4.54
C SER A 193 8.39 13.45 -3.61
N LEU A 194 7.41 14.19 -4.13
CA LEU A 194 6.66 15.21 -3.39
C LEU A 194 5.17 14.90 -3.43
N TYR A 195 4.46 15.22 -2.36
CA TYR A 195 3.00 15.14 -2.29
C TYR A 195 2.41 16.55 -2.24
N CYS A 196 1.56 16.89 -3.20
CA CYS A 196 0.82 18.15 -3.20
C CYS A 196 -0.43 18.00 -2.33
N GLU A 197 -0.45 18.62 -1.15
CA GLU A 197 -1.60 18.57 -0.23
C GLU A 197 -2.83 19.30 -0.81
N THR A 198 -2.62 20.32 -1.65
CA THR A 198 -3.72 21.08 -2.27
C THR A 198 -4.41 20.29 -3.37
N CYS A 199 -3.68 19.45 -4.11
CA CYS A 199 -4.21 18.67 -5.22
C CYS A 199 -4.41 17.19 -4.90
N ASP A 200 -4.05 16.76 -3.69
CA ASP A 200 -4.15 15.39 -3.21
C ASP A 200 -3.47 14.37 -4.14
N ARG A 201 -2.25 14.68 -4.61
CA ARG A 201 -1.53 13.85 -5.58
C ARG A 201 -0.01 13.89 -5.43
N LEU A 202 0.64 12.81 -5.85
CA LEU A 202 2.09 12.75 -6.01
C LEU A 202 2.55 13.63 -7.19
N THR A 203 3.68 14.28 -7.01
CA THR A 203 4.28 15.26 -7.93
C THR A 203 5.79 15.10 -7.94
N CYS A 204 6.43 15.43 -9.08
CA CYS A 204 7.87 15.64 -9.13
C CYS A 204 8.21 17.11 -8.80
N ARG A 205 9.51 17.40 -8.73
CA ARG A 205 10.00 18.76 -8.49
C ARG A 205 9.54 19.75 -9.56
N ASP A 206 9.59 19.38 -10.83
CA ASP A 206 9.21 20.27 -11.93
C ASP A 206 7.71 20.58 -11.93
N CYS A 207 6.86 19.59 -11.68
CA CYS A 207 5.43 19.81 -11.46
C CYS A 207 5.17 20.82 -10.34
N GLN A 208 5.95 20.75 -9.24
CA GLN A 208 5.81 21.69 -8.13
C GLN A 208 6.21 23.12 -8.48
N LEU A 209 7.20 23.30 -9.36
CA LEU A 209 7.66 24.63 -9.74
C LEU A 209 6.78 25.30 -10.80
N VAL A 210 6.11 24.51 -11.64
CA VAL A 210 5.33 25.02 -12.79
C VAL A 210 3.83 25.05 -12.46
N ASP A 211 3.21 23.90 -12.24
CA ASP A 211 1.76 23.77 -12.14
C ASP A 211 1.23 23.93 -10.71
N HIS A 212 2.07 23.72 -9.70
CA HIS A 212 1.70 23.73 -8.29
C HIS A 212 2.49 24.74 -7.45
N ARG A 213 2.98 25.82 -8.08
CA ARG A 213 3.92 26.78 -7.48
C ARG A 213 3.51 27.34 -6.11
N ASP A 214 2.22 27.57 -5.90
CA ASP A 214 1.67 28.16 -4.68
C ASP A 214 0.89 27.16 -3.83
N HIS A 215 1.00 25.86 -4.13
CA HIS A 215 0.33 24.81 -3.39
C HIS A 215 1.17 24.36 -2.20
N LYS A 216 0.49 23.87 -1.17
CA LYS A 216 1.16 23.21 -0.06
C LYS A 216 1.66 21.84 -0.51
N TYR A 217 2.87 21.50 -0.12
CA TYR A 217 3.46 20.21 -0.40
C TYR A 217 4.29 19.71 0.79
N LYS A 218 4.48 18.39 0.83
CA LYS A 218 5.37 17.68 1.75
C LYS A 218 6.18 16.65 0.98
N PHE A 219 7.23 16.10 1.59
CA PHE A 219 7.93 14.98 0.98
C PHE A 219 7.07 13.72 1.05
N ALA A 220 7.15 12.89 0.00
CA ALA A 220 6.34 11.69 -0.11
C ALA A 220 6.57 10.69 1.05
N ASN A 221 7.81 10.59 1.54
CA ASN A 221 8.17 9.72 2.67
C ASN A 221 7.53 10.18 4.00
N GLU A 222 7.47 11.48 4.25
CA GLU A 222 6.84 12.08 5.44
C GLU A 222 5.35 11.79 5.45
N ILE A 223 4.65 12.14 4.37
CA ILE A 223 3.22 11.84 4.20
C ILE A 223 2.97 10.34 4.33
N ALA A 224 3.76 9.51 3.64
CA ALA A 224 3.56 8.07 3.70
C ALA A 224 3.72 7.53 5.13
N SER A 225 4.62 8.09 5.94
CA SER A 225 4.78 7.71 7.36
C SER A 225 3.59 8.14 8.21
N GLU A 226 3.13 9.39 8.05
CA GLU A 226 1.94 9.92 8.73
C GLU A 226 0.70 9.10 8.38
N THR A 227 0.46 8.87 7.08
CA THR A 227 -0.68 8.11 6.57
C THR A 227 -0.63 6.66 7.01
N ARG A 228 0.53 5.97 6.97
CA ARG A 228 0.66 4.60 7.51
C ARG A 228 0.28 4.52 8.98
N SER A 229 0.71 5.49 9.78
CA SER A 229 0.38 5.54 11.21
C SER A 229 -1.13 5.73 11.41
N SER A 230 -1.75 6.64 10.65
CA SER A 230 -3.19 6.88 10.68
C SER A 230 -4.00 5.65 10.24
N LEU A 231 -3.61 5.00 9.13
CA LEU A 231 -4.24 3.78 8.65
C LEU A 231 -4.13 2.64 9.66
N SER A 232 -2.97 2.47 10.30
CA SER A 232 -2.78 1.46 11.34
C SER A 232 -3.71 1.68 12.53
N ALA A 233 -3.93 2.94 12.93
CA ALA A 233 -4.86 3.26 14.02
C ALA A 233 -6.30 2.90 13.64
N LEU A 234 -6.75 3.29 12.44
CA LEU A 234 -8.10 2.98 11.94
C LEU A 234 -8.33 1.47 11.79
N LEU A 235 -7.32 0.72 11.36
CA LEU A 235 -7.38 -0.74 11.27
C LEU A 235 -7.51 -1.37 12.66
N SER A 236 -6.72 -0.91 13.64
CA SER A 236 -6.80 -1.38 15.02
C SER A 236 -8.20 -1.13 15.62
N GLU A 237 -8.76 0.05 15.41
CA GLU A 237 -10.10 0.38 15.88
C GLU A 237 -11.16 -0.54 15.25
N ASN A 238 -11.08 -0.77 13.94
CA ASN A 238 -12.00 -1.67 13.24
C ASN A 238 -11.90 -3.12 13.74
N GLN A 239 -10.71 -3.60 14.07
CA GLN A 239 -10.53 -4.95 14.63
C GLN A 239 -11.18 -5.09 16.00
N LEU A 240 -11.03 -4.08 16.87
CA LEU A 240 -11.68 -4.04 18.19
C LEU A 240 -13.20 -4.02 18.07
N GLN A 241 -13.75 -3.19 17.17
CA GLN A 241 -15.19 -3.13 16.92
C GLN A 241 -15.74 -4.46 16.38
N LYS A 242 -15.01 -5.15 15.49
CA LYS A 242 -15.37 -6.49 15.00
C LYS A 242 -15.38 -7.52 16.12
N GLY A 243 -14.37 -7.55 16.98
CA GLY A 243 -14.31 -8.46 18.14
C GLY A 243 -15.52 -8.26 19.06
N ALA A 244 -15.81 -7.02 19.43
CA ALA A 244 -16.96 -6.69 20.28
C ALA A 244 -18.32 -7.00 19.63
N ALA A 245 -18.42 -6.97 18.29
CA ALA A 245 -19.63 -7.38 17.58
C ALA A 245 -19.81 -8.91 17.56
N ILE A 246 -18.71 -9.66 17.39
CA ILE A 246 -18.72 -11.14 17.43
C ILE A 246 -19.11 -11.64 18.82
N GLU A 247 -18.52 -11.09 19.89
CA GLU A 247 -18.83 -11.47 21.27
C GLU A 247 -20.30 -11.21 21.63
N ARG A 248 -20.88 -10.10 21.17
CA ARG A 248 -22.31 -9.80 21.35
C ARG A 248 -23.21 -10.80 20.63
N HIS A 249 -22.89 -11.13 19.38
CA HIS A 249 -23.65 -12.11 18.61
C HIS A 249 -23.54 -13.54 19.18
N GLU A 250 -22.39 -13.92 19.76
CA GLU A 250 -22.23 -15.18 20.49
C GLU A 250 -22.99 -15.19 21.83
N GLY A 251 -23.01 -14.06 22.55
CA GLY A 251 -23.81 -13.86 23.75
C GLY A 251 -25.30 -14.04 23.49
N ASP A 252 -25.82 -13.41 22.43
CA ASP A 252 -27.23 -13.49 22.02
C ASP A 252 -27.63 -14.91 21.55
N ARG A 253 -26.71 -15.65 20.92
CA ARG A 253 -26.94 -17.07 20.57
C ARG A 253 -27.00 -17.98 21.80
N ARG A 254 -26.18 -17.73 22.83
CA ARG A 254 -26.17 -18.54 24.06
C ARG A 254 -27.42 -18.30 24.91
N SER A 255 -27.92 -17.08 24.97
CA SER A 255 -29.17 -16.75 25.67
C SER A 255 -30.41 -17.29 24.93
N ALA A 256 -30.43 -17.29 23.59
CA ALA A 256 -31.51 -17.91 22.82
C ALA A 256 -31.53 -19.46 22.89
N GLY A 257 -30.38 -20.10 23.09
CA GLY A 257 -30.27 -21.56 23.24
C GLY A 257 -30.73 -22.11 24.59
N ALA A 258 -30.85 -21.27 25.62
CA ALA A 258 -31.25 -21.67 26.97
C ALA A 258 -32.78 -21.75 27.18
N ASP A 259 -33.59 -21.23 26.25
CA ASP A 259 -35.06 -21.19 26.38
C ASP A 259 -35.79 -22.39 25.74
N ASN A 260 -35.07 -23.29 25.06
CA ASN A 260 -35.66 -24.47 24.38
C ASN A 260 -35.48 -25.79 25.16
N GLY A 261 -35.06 -25.74 26.41
CA GLY A 261 -34.77 -26.92 27.22
C GLY A 261 -35.78 -27.14 28.34
N GLU A 262 -37.05 -27.37 28.05
CA GLU A 262 -37.98 -28.12 28.94
C GLU A 262 -39.37 -28.25 28.29
N LYS A 263 -39.68 -29.46 27.78
CA LYS A 263 -41.00 -30.13 27.84
C LYS A 263 -40.89 -31.51 27.17
N GLU A 264 -40.19 -32.44 27.82
CA GLU A 264 -40.48 -33.86 27.62
C GLU A 264 -41.83 -34.16 28.29
N GLY A 265 -42.85 -34.43 27.48
CA GLY A 265 -44.17 -34.85 27.96
C GLY A 265 -44.12 -36.29 28.48
N PRO A 266 -44.96 -36.66 29.47
CA PRO A 266 -44.97 -38.01 30.01
C PRO A 266 -45.51 -38.99 28.97
N VAL A 267 -44.73 -40.05 28.71
CA VAL A 267 -45.13 -41.20 27.91
C VAL A 267 -46.06 -42.06 28.77
N GLU A 268 -47.36 -42.06 28.48
CA GLU A 268 -48.31 -43.02 29.06
C GLU A 268 -48.10 -44.40 28.43
N GLY A 269 -47.92 -45.41 29.28
CA GLY A 269 -47.72 -46.80 28.90
C GLY A 269 -49.03 -47.55 28.71
N ASP A 270 -49.12 -48.26 27.58
CA ASP A 270 -50.19 -49.19 27.24
C ASP A 270 -50.32 -50.34 28.25
N ARG A 271 -51.58 -50.72 28.52
CA ARG A 271 -52.01 -51.98 29.12
C ARG A 271 -53.00 -52.66 28.20
#